data_AF-Q4FPN6-F1
#
_entry.id   AF-Q4FPN6-F1
#
_cell.length_a   1.000
_cell.length_b   1.000
_cell.length_c   1.000
_cell.angle_alpha   90.00
_cell.angle_beta   90.00
_cell.angle_gamma   90.00
#
_symmetry.space_group_name_H-M   'P 1'
#
loop_
_entity.id
_entity.type
_entity.pdbx_description
1 polymer ?
#
loop_
_entity_poly.entity_id
_entity_poly.type
_entity_poly.pdbx_seq_one_letter_code
_entity_poly.pdbx_strand_id
1 'polypeptide(L)'
;MKQLVVAVILVLILITSLIKNSTKEIEDQIFIVKENIRPLKSELEDVLLEFNYLSSPEKLVQYQTQYFEKDLIKIEIMNIKEIFKNNETLEIKDLISKNGNE
;
A
#
# COMPACT_ATOMS: atom_id res chain seq x y z
N MET A 1 -22.79 4.32 56.37
CA MET A 1 -21.41 4.49 55.86
C MET A 1 -20.78 3.15 55.45
N LYS A 2 -20.57 2.17 56.35
CA LYS A 2 -19.94 0.87 56.00
C LYS A 2 -20.64 0.08 54.88
N GLN A 3 -21.98 0.03 54.85
CA GLN A 3 -22.74 -0.68 53.80
C GLN A 3 -22.58 -0.05 52.40
N LEU A 4 -22.48 1.28 52.33
CA LEU A 4 -22.30 2.00 51.07
C LEU A 4 -20.89 1.73 50.49
N VAL A 5 -19.88 1.66 51.36
CA VAL A 5 -18.50 1.27 50.96
C VAL A 5 -18.48 -0.14 50.37
N VAL A 6 -19.17 -1.10 51.00
CA VAL A 6 -19.25 -2.48 50.48
C VAL A 6 -19.97 -2.54 49.13
N ALA A 7 -21.06 -1.77 48.96
CA ALA A 7 -21.78 -1.70 47.68
C ALA A 7 -20.89 -1.12 46.56
N VAL A 8 -20.12 -0.06 46.85
CA VAL A 8 -19.18 0.52 45.89
C VAL A 8 -18.08 -0.47 45.51
N ILE A 9 -17.53 -1.21 46.47
CA ILE A 9 -16.52 -2.25 46.19
C ILE A 9 -17.09 -3.33 45.27
N LEU A 10 -18.32 -3.79 45.50
CA LEU A 10 -18.97 -4.78 44.64
C LEU A 10 -19.19 -4.25 43.22
N VAL A 11 -19.66 -3.01 43.08
CA VAL A 11 -19.84 -2.38 41.75
C VAL A 11 -18.49 -2.25 41.04
N LEU A 12 -17.42 -1.87 41.74
CA LEU A 12 -16.07 -1.79 41.17
C LEU A 12 -15.58 -3.16 40.69
N ILE A 13 -15.81 -4.23 41.44
CA ILE A 13 -15.45 -5.60 41.02
C ILE A 13 -16.20 -5.99 39.74
N LEU A 14 -17.51 -5.68 39.65
CA LEU A 14 -18.30 -5.97 38.44
C LEU A 14 -17.81 -5.18 37.24
N ILE A 15 -17.60 -3.86 37.38
CA ILE A 15 -17.12 -3.00 36.29
C ILE A 15 -15.74 -3.45 35.82
N THR A 16 -14.81 -3.72 36.75
CA THR A 16 -13.46 -4.19 36.39
C THR A 16 -13.48 -5.56 35.70
N SER A 17 -14.36 -6.46 36.10
CA SER A 17 -14.53 -7.75 35.41
C SER A 17 -15.08 -7.60 33.99
N LEU A 18 -16.06 -6.71 33.78
CA LEU A 18 -16.60 -6.41 32.46
C LEU A 18 -15.52 -5.83 31.54
N ILE A 19 -14.80 -4.82 32.03
CA ILE A 19 -13.70 -4.20 31.28
C ILE A 19 -12.62 -5.24 30.96
N LYS A 20 -12.20 -6.05 31.93
CA LYS A 20 -11.19 -7.10 31.72
C LYS A 20 -11.61 -8.11 30.66
N ASN A 21 -12.87 -8.52 30.65
CA ASN A 21 -13.38 -9.45 29.65
C ASN A 21 -13.41 -8.83 28.25
N SER A 22 -13.92 -7.60 28.12
CA SER A 22 -13.93 -6.88 26.84
C SER A 22 -12.52 -6.58 26.32
N THR A 23 -11.58 -6.22 27.20
CA THR A 23 -10.18 -6.01 26.82
C THR A 23 -9.56 -7.29 26.27
N LYS A 24 -9.80 -8.43 26.92
CA LYS A 24 -9.31 -9.73 26.44
C LYS A 24 -9.87 -10.08 25.06
N GLU A 25 -11.16 -9.85 24.84
CA GLU A 25 -11.79 -10.09 23.54
C GLU A 25 -11.14 -9.24 22.43
N ILE A 26 -10.85 -7.97 22.71
CA ILE A 26 -10.17 -7.08 21.76
C ILE A 26 -8.73 -7.56 21.50
N GLU A 27 -8.00 -7.97 22.53
CA GLU A 27 -6.64 -8.52 22.38
C GLU A 27 -6.63 -9.78 21.50
N ASP A 28 -7.59 -10.69 21.70
CA ASP A 28 -7.73 -11.91 20.91
C ASP A 28 -8.06 -11.58 19.44
N GLN A 29 -8.96 -10.61 19.20
CA GLN A 29 -9.27 -10.14 17.85
C GLN A 29 -8.05 -9.50 17.16
N ILE A 30 -7.30 -8.66 17.87
CA ILE A 30 -6.05 -8.06 17.35
C ILE A 30 -5.06 -9.16 16.99
N PHE A 31 -4.90 -10.17 17.84
CA PHE A 31 -4.00 -11.28 17.59
C PHE A 31 -4.40 -12.06 16.32
N ILE A 32 -5.67 -12.41 16.19
CA ILE A 32 -6.19 -13.12 15.01
C ILE A 32 -5.97 -12.30 13.74
N VAL A 33 -6.34 -11.00 13.74
CA VAL A 33 -6.16 -10.13 12.59
C VAL A 33 -4.68 -10.01 12.22
N LYS A 34 -3.79 -9.85 13.21
CA LYS A 34 -2.34 -9.75 12.98
C LYS A 34 -1.77 -11.03 12.36
N GLU A 35 -2.14 -12.21 12.88
CA GLU A 35 -1.67 -13.48 12.32
C GLU A 35 -2.26 -13.75 10.93
N ASN A 36 -3.49 -13.33 10.65
CA ASN A 36 -4.08 -13.44 9.33
C ASN A 36 -3.41 -12.52 8.29
N ILE A 37 -2.97 -11.32 8.68
CA ILE A 37 -2.27 -10.37 7.79
C ILE A 37 -0.83 -10.81 7.53
N ARG A 38 -0.20 -11.51 8.48
CA ARG A 38 1.20 -11.93 8.38
C ARG A 38 1.55 -12.72 7.10
N PRO A 39 0.84 -13.79 6.70
CA PRO A 39 1.13 -14.50 5.46
C PRO A 39 0.90 -13.62 4.23
N LEU A 40 -0.15 -12.79 4.25
CA LEU A 40 -0.47 -11.88 3.14
C LEU A 40 0.63 -10.85 2.91
N LYS A 41 1.26 -10.36 3.99
CA LYS A 41 2.42 -9.48 3.91
C LYS A 41 3.63 -10.19 3.30
N SER A 42 3.88 -11.44 3.69
CA SER A 42 4.98 -12.24 3.13
C SER A 42 4.78 -12.48 1.63
N GLU A 43 3.58 -12.87 1.23
CA GLU A 43 3.24 -13.11 -0.17
C GLU A 43 3.36 -11.82 -1.00
N LEU A 44 2.92 -10.68 -0.45
CA LEU A 44 3.11 -9.39 -1.10
C LEU A 44 4.59 -9.03 -1.27
N GLU A 45 5.44 -9.29 -0.27
CA GLU A 45 6.89 -9.05 -0.37
C GLU A 45 7.53 -9.90 -1.47
N ASP A 46 7.14 -11.17 -1.59
CA ASP A 46 7.63 -12.08 -2.64
C ASP A 46 7.17 -11.63 -4.04
N VAL A 47 5.88 -11.32 -4.20
CA VAL A 47 5.32 -10.83 -5.46
C VAL A 47 5.94 -9.48 -5.86
N LEU A 48 6.19 -8.60 -4.89
CA LEU A 48 6.84 -7.32 -5.14
C LEU A 48 8.30 -7.51 -5.58
N LEU A 49 9.02 -8.47 -4.98
CA LEU A 49 10.38 -8.80 -5.40
C LEU A 49 10.40 -9.32 -6.84
N GLU A 50 9.52 -10.25 -7.17
CA GLU A 50 9.38 -10.78 -8.53
C GLU A 50 9.03 -9.67 -9.52
N PHE A 51 8.02 -8.84 -9.19
CA PHE A 51 7.63 -7.70 -10.00
C PHE A 51 8.82 -6.78 -10.28
N ASN A 52 9.54 -6.34 -9.23
CA ASN A 52 10.69 -5.45 -9.36
C ASN A 52 11.80 -6.06 -10.21
N TYR A 53 12.03 -7.37 -10.09
CA TYR A 53 13.02 -8.08 -10.90
C TYR A 53 12.60 -8.12 -12.37
N LEU A 54 11.38 -8.58 -12.65
CA LEU A 54 10.85 -8.74 -14.02
C LEU A 54 10.65 -7.40 -14.73
N SER A 55 10.32 -6.35 -13.99
CA SER A 55 10.14 -4.99 -14.50
C SER A 55 11.43 -4.17 -14.51
N SER A 56 12.57 -4.75 -14.11
CA SER A 56 13.84 -4.04 -14.15
C SER A 56 14.23 -3.71 -15.60
N PRO A 57 14.87 -2.56 -15.88
CA PRO A 57 15.26 -2.18 -17.23
C PRO A 57 16.05 -3.26 -17.96
N GLU A 58 16.95 -3.94 -17.24
CA GLU A 58 17.76 -5.01 -17.81
C GLU A 58 16.93 -6.23 -18.20
N LYS A 59 15.97 -6.64 -17.36
CA LYS A 59 15.03 -7.72 -17.73
C LYS A 59 14.11 -7.34 -18.87
N LEU A 60 13.61 -6.11 -18.88
CA LEU A 60 12.77 -5.62 -19.98
C LEU A 60 13.52 -5.61 -21.32
N VAL A 61 14.79 -5.20 -21.33
CA VAL A 61 15.64 -5.27 -22.53
C VAL A 61 15.88 -6.72 -22.95
N GLN A 62 16.18 -7.63 -22.00
CA GLN A 62 16.33 -9.06 -22.30
C GLN A 62 15.06 -9.65 -22.93
N TYR A 63 13.88 -9.34 -22.38
CA TYR A 63 12.60 -9.79 -22.92
C TYR A 63 12.28 -9.17 -24.27
N GLN A 64 12.63 -7.92 -24.50
CA GLN A 64 12.48 -7.30 -25.80
C GLN A 64 13.27 -8.08 -26.86
N THR A 65 14.56 -8.35 -26.62
CA THR A 65 15.39 -9.11 -27.57
C THR A 65 14.90 -10.54 -27.76
N GLN A 66 14.41 -11.18 -26.71
CA GLN A 66 14.01 -12.59 -26.76
C GLN A 66 12.66 -12.80 -27.46
N TYR A 67 11.69 -11.91 -27.26
CA TYR A 67 10.31 -12.14 -27.67
C TYR A 67 9.82 -11.22 -28.79
N PHE A 68 10.53 -10.14 -29.11
CA PHE A 68 10.12 -9.19 -30.14
C PHE A 68 11.15 -9.12 -31.27
N GLU A 69 10.69 -9.21 -32.51
CA GLU A 69 11.53 -9.16 -33.71
C GLU A 69 12.04 -7.74 -34.03
N LYS A 70 11.41 -6.71 -33.48
CA LYS A 70 11.74 -5.30 -33.75
C LYS A 70 12.61 -4.74 -32.64
N ASP A 71 13.68 -4.07 -33.03
CA ASP A 71 14.56 -3.34 -32.14
C ASP A 71 13.84 -2.15 -31.47
N LEU A 72 14.28 -1.83 -30.26
CA LEU A 72 13.85 -0.62 -29.57
C LEU A 72 14.37 0.63 -30.29
N ILE A 73 13.47 1.56 -30.57
CA ILE A 73 13.83 2.87 -31.10
C ILE A 73 14.06 3.80 -29.92
N LYS A 74 15.26 4.37 -29.84
CA LYS A 74 15.58 5.38 -28.83
C LYS A 74 14.81 6.66 -29.14
N ILE A 75 13.96 7.07 -28.22
CA ILE A 75 13.23 8.35 -28.26
C ILE A 75 13.80 9.23 -27.15
N GLU A 76 14.18 10.47 -27.47
CA GLU A 76 14.55 11.44 -26.45
C GLU A 76 13.33 11.81 -25.62
N ILE A 77 13.46 11.84 -24.30
CA ILE A 77 12.34 12.12 -23.38
C ILE A 77 11.67 13.48 -23.67
N MET A 78 12.43 14.44 -24.19
CA MET A 78 11.93 15.76 -24.62
C MET A 78 10.95 15.70 -25.79
N ASN A 79 10.94 14.61 -26.55
CA ASN A 79 10.04 14.40 -27.67
C ASN A 79 8.72 13.76 -27.23
N ILE A 80 8.59 13.34 -25.96
CA ILE A 80 7.37 12.75 -25.41
C ILE A 80 6.41 13.88 -25.00
N LYS A 81 5.14 13.74 -25.37
CA LYS A 81 4.06 14.67 -25.03
C LYS A 81 2.97 13.96 -24.24
N GLU A 82 2.39 14.67 -23.29
CA GLU A 82 1.21 14.25 -22.54
C GLU A 82 -0.06 14.79 -23.20
N ILE A 83 -1.12 13.98 -23.18
CA ILE A 83 -2.43 14.34 -23.70
C ILE A 83 -3.40 14.40 -22.53
N PHE A 84 -3.98 15.57 -22.30
CA PHE A 84 -5.03 15.80 -21.31
C PHE A 84 -6.35 15.95 -22.04
N LYS A 85 -7.35 15.15 -21.64
CA LYS A 85 -8.73 15.30 -22.13
C LYS A 85 -9.54 16.10 -21.12
N ASN A 86 -10.04 17.27 -21.53
CA ASN A 86 -10.95 18.08 -20.74
C ASN A 86 -12.27 18.23 -21.49
N ASN A 87 -13.30 17.52 -21.05
CA ASN A 87 -14.59 17.42 -21.74
C ASN A 87 -14.42 17.01 -23.22
N GLU A 88 -14.65 17.95 -24.14
CA GLU A 88 -14.56 17.78 -25.59
C GLU A 88 -13.24 18.29 -26.19
N THR A 89 -12.37 18.90 -25.38
CA THR A 89 -11.07 19.40 -25.84
C THR A 89 -9.93 18.45 -25.46
N LEU A 90 -8.94 18.38 -26.35
CA LEU A 90 -7.68 17.69 -26.12
C LEU A 90 -6.58 18.74 -26.03
N GLU A 91 -5.93 18.81 -24.87
CA GLU A 91 -4.73 19.61 -24.66
C GLU A 91 -3.51 18.70 -24.77
N ILE A 92 -2.49 19.13 -25.51
CA ILE A 92 -1.22 18.41 -25.64
C ILE A 92 -0.14 19.29 -25.01
N LYS A 93 0.63 18.74 -24.07
CA LYS A 93 1.73 19.42 -23.38
C LYS A 93 2.99 18.57 -23.49
N ASP A 94 4.17 19.18 -23.48
CA ASP A 94 5.41 18.43 -23.43
C ASP A 94 5.56 17.77 -22.05
N LEU A 95 6.00 16.51 -22.00
CA LEU A 95 6.19 15.78 -20.74
C LEU A 95 7.20 16.46 -19.82
N ILE A 96 8.24 17.06 -20.42
CA ILE A 96 9.23 17.86 -19.72
C ILE A 96 9.25 19.25 -20.35
N SER A 97 8.99 20.28 -19.54
CA SER A 97 9.17 21.66 -19.96
C SER A 97 10.67 21.99 -20.02
N LYS A 98 11.14 22.57 -21.13
CA LYS A 98 12.47 23.20 -21.16
C LYS A 98 12.45 24.35 -20.16
N ASN A 99 13.01 24.15 -18.96
CA ASN A 99 13.32 25.26 -18.08
C ASN A 99 14.42 26.07 -18.76
N GLY A 100 14.04 27.21 -19.33
CA GLY A 100 14.96 28.16 -19.95
C GLY A 100 15.73 28.89 -18.87
N ASN A 101 16.80 28.27 -18.37
CA ASN A 101 17.84 28.94 -17.59
C ASN A 101 19.19 28.61 -18.26
N GLU A 102 19.52 29.38 -19.30
CA GLU A 102 20.90 29.80 -19.57
C GLU A 102 21.22 31.02 -18.70
#